data_AF-A0A219XS08-F1
#
_entry.id   AF-A0A219XS08-F1
#
_cell.length_a   1.000
_cell.length_b   1.000
_cell.length_c   1.000
_cell.angle_alpha   90.00
_cell.angle_beta   90.00
_cell.angle_gamma   90.00
#
_symmetry.space_group_name_H-M   'P 1'
#
loop_
_entity.id
_entity.type
_entity.pdbx_description
1 polymer ?
#
loop_
_entity_poly.entity_id
_entity_poly.type
_entity_poly.pdbx_seq_one_letter_code
_entity_poly.pdbx_strand_id
1 'polypeptide(L)'
;MKVFAVVTVLLAGFFIGSIEACKDVQNPNSCSYWKVRGYCTHSYVDYMKANCAKTCGFCGGNGGSQNGTCGRSSVQQSRIIAGYDAKPGAWPWMASLWMRRSYHICGGSLLNSRWVLTASHCVVGTGASTSTLQIKLGEHDHRSNDGYEQTHDVERIIPHPKYSRRSLTNDIALIKLKTPARMNSRVTTICLPSKGSRPTVGSTQCYLSGWGSIQHPGPGHHTLQ
;
A
#
# COMPACT_ATOMS: atom_id res chain seq x y z
N MET A 1 -6.39 -5.78 -21.71
CA MET A 1 -6.81 -5.53 -20.31
C MET A 1 -5.73 -6.06 -19.38
N LYS A 2 -5.11 -5.21 -18.56
CA LYS A 2 -4.22 -5.67 -17.48
C LYS A 2 -4.83 -5.16 -16.19
N VAL A 3 -5.59 -6.06 -15.58
CA VAL A 3 -6.24 -5.86 -14.29
C VAL A 3 -5.14 -5.72 -13.25
N PHE A 4 -5.13 -4.60 -12.53
CA PHE A 4 -4.28 -4.39 -11.36
C PHE A 4 -4.76 -5.30 -10.22
N ALA A 5 -4.33 -6.55 -10.25
CA ALA A 5 -4.26 -7.37 -9.05
C ALA A 5 -2.86 -7.15 -8.46
N VAL A 6 -2.76 -6.46 -7.32
CA VAL A 6 -1.54 -6.42 -6.50
C VAL A 6 -1.37 -7.79 -5.84
N VAL A 7 -1.15 -8.84 -6.63
CA VAL A 7 -0.66 -10.16 -6.19
C VAL A 7 0.10 -10.79 -7.35
N THR A 8 1.28 -10.25 -7.67
CA THR A 8 2.19 -10.95 -8.59
C THR A 8 3.03 -11.93 -7.78
N VAL A 9 2.64 -13.20 -7.88
CA VAL A 9 3.36 -14.38 -7.37
C VAL A 9 4.78 -14.41 -7.94
N LEU A 10 5.79 -14.53 -7.07
CA LEU A 10 7.13 -14.96 -7.47
C LEU A 10 7.60 -16.12 -6.58
N LEU A 11 7.61 -17.30 -7.20
CA LEU A 11 8.44 -18.45 -6.82
C LEU A 11 9.89 -18.12 -7.13
N ALA A 12 10.76 -18.23 -6.13
CA ALA A 12 12.11 -18.78 -6.27
C ALA A 12 12.60 -19.09 -4.85
N GLY A 13 12.75 -20.38 -4.54
CA GLY A 13 13.37 -20.82 -3.30
C GLY A 13 14.82 -20.40 -3.26
N PHE A 14 15.29 -19.97 -2.08
CA PHE A 14 16.59 -20.32 -1.52
C PHE A 14 16.55 -19.95 -0.02
N PHE A 15 17.07 -20.88 0.78
CA PHE A 15 17.14 -20.89 2.24
C PHE A 15 17.83 -19.62 2.81
N ILE A 16 17.43 -19.21 4.02
CA ILE A 16 18.28 -19.01 5.22
C ILE A 16 17.37 -18.44 6.34
N GLY A 17 17.47 -19.07 7.53
CA GLY A 17 17.13 -18.46 8.81
C GLY A 17 15.78 -18.90 9.37
N SER A 18 15.84 -19.86 10.30
CA SER A 18 14.75 -20.27 11.18
C SER A 18 13.96 -19.07 11.70
N ILE A 19 12.66 -19.08 11.44
CA ILE A 19 11.70 -18.14 12.02
C ILE A 19 11.64 -18.49 13.51
N GLU A 20 12.35 -17.77 14.37
CA GLU A 20 12.01 -17.79 15.79
C GLU A 20 10.60 -17.23 15.92
N ALA A 21 9.69 -18.10 16.39
CA ALA A 21 8.35 -17.69 16.74
C ALA A 21 8.42 -16.48 17.68
N CYS A 22 7.65 -15.44 17.36
CA CYS A 22 7.44 -14.29 18.23
C CYS A 22 7.05 -14.75 19.64
N LYS A 23 7.98 -14.67 20.58
CA LYS A 23 7.77 -15.02 21.98
C LYS A 23 8.47 -14.00 22.86
N ASP A 24 7.90 -13.77 24.03
CA ASP A 24 8.62 -13.06 25.09
C ASP A 24 9.65 -14.05 25.67
N VAL A 25 10.88 -13.58 25.85
CA VAL A 25 11.96 -14.34 26.51
C VAL A 25 11.80 -14.24 28.02
N GLN A 26 11.24 -13.13 28.51
CA GLN A 26 10.97 -12.89 29.93
C GLN A 26 9.59 -13.39 30.36
N ASN A 27 9.40 -13.50 31.68
CA ASN A 27 8.13 -13.89 32.27
C ASN A 27 6.98 -12.96 31.79
N PRO A 28 5.84 -13.51 31.33
CA PRO A 28 4.68 -12.73 30.88
C PRO A 28 4.19 -11.66 31.87
N ASN A 29 4.31 -11.93 33.18
CA ASN A 29 3.89 -10.99 34.22
C ASN A 29 4.83 -9.78 34.30
N SER A 30 6.14 -9.98 34.13
CA SER A 30 7.12 -8.90 34.11
C SER A 30 6.96 -8.04 32.85
N CYS A 31 6.79 -8.65 31.68
CA CYS A 31 6.57 -7.93 30.43
C CYS A 31 5.27 -7.11 30.46
N SER A 32 4.20 -7.66 31.04
CA SER A 32 2.93 -6.95 31.21
C SER A 32 3.06 -5.77 32.16
N TYR A 33 3.77 -5.96 33.29
CA TYR A 33 4.05 -4.90 34.25
C TYR A 33 4.84 -3.73 33.61
N TRP A 34 5.90 -4.03 32.85
CA TRP A 34 6.72 -3.00 32.19
C TRP A 34 5.99 -2.28 31.06
N LYS A 35 5.09 -2.98 30.35
CA LYS A 35 4.23 -2.37 29.32
C LYS A 35 3.35 -1.27 29.91
N VAL A 36 2.70 -1.52 31.05
CA VAL A 36 1.83 -0.54 31.73
C VAL A 36 2.61 0.69 32.19
N ARG A 37 3.91 0.54 32.49
CA ARG A 37 4.80 1.66 32.86
C ARG A 37 5.43 2.40 31.68
N GLY A 38 5.04 2.08 30.45
CA GLY A 38 5.48 2.80 29.25
C GLY A 38 6.86 2.42 28.73
N TYR A 39 7.42 1.29 29.16
CA TYR A 39 8.78 0.87 28.73
C TYR A 39 8.82 0.37 27.28
N CYS A 40 7.66 0.09 26.69
CA CYS A 40 7.59 -0.23 25.26
C CYS A 40 7.77 1.00 24.35
N THR A 41 7.67 2.24 24.87
CA THR A 41 7.62 3.46 24.03
C THR A 41 8.62 4.53 24.40
N HIS A 42 8.96 4.72 25.69
CA HIS A 42 9.73 5.89 26.13
C HIS A 42 11.05 5.56 26.85
N SER A 43 11.21 4.38 27.46
CA SER A 43 12.42 4.01 28.21
C SER A 43 12.68 2.51 28.12
N TYR A 44 13.94 2.09 28.03
CA TYR A 44 14.34 0.67 27.93
C TYR A 44 13.79 -0.08 26.70
N VAL A 45 13.47 0.64 25.62
CA VAL A 45 12.85 0.09 24.41
C VAL A 45 13.65 -1.07 23.82
N ASP A 46 14.98 -0.98 23.76
CA ASP A 46 15.81 -2.04 23.18
C ASP A 46 15.87 -3.29 24.07
N TYR A 47 15.86 -3.11 25.39
CA TYR A 47 15.69 -4.21 26.33
C TYR A 47 14.33 -4.89 26.13
N MET A 48 13.27 -4.11 25.96
CA MET A 48 11.91 -4.63 25.74
C MET A 48 11.75 -5.30 24.36
N LYS A 49 12.49 -4.88 23.33
CA LYS A 49 12.54 -5.57 22.02
C LYS A 49 13.19 -6.94 22.12
N ALA A 50 14.27 -7.07 22.88
CA ALA A 50 14.95 -8.35 23.05
C ALA A 50 14.19 -9.33 23.95
N ASN A 51 13.47 -8.82 24.95
CA ASN A 51 12.93 -9.65 26.02
C ASN A 51 11.40 -9.79 26.03
N CYS A 52 10.67 -8.78 25.54
CA CYS A 52 9.22 -8.67 25.63
C CYS A 52 8.59 -8.31 24.27
N ALA A 53 9.16 -8.87 23.19
CA ALA A 53 8.80 -8.55 21.81
C ALA A 53 7.32 -8.77 21.49
N LYS A 54 6.70 -9.82 22.05
CA LYS A 54 5.29 -10.15 21.85
C LYS A 54 4.40 -9.21 22.65
N THR A 55 4.70 -9.02 23.94
CA THR A 55 3.89 -8.15 24.82
C THR A 55 3.89 -6.69 24.37
N CYS A 56 5.03 -6.18 23.92
CA CYS A 56 5.16 -4.82 23.38
C CYS A 56 4.77 -4.68 21.90
N GLY A 57 4.41 -5.78 21.21
CA GLY A 57 4.01 -5.72 19.80
C GLY A 57 5.15 -5.41 18.83
N PHE A 58 6.40 -5.71 19.22
CA PHE A 58 7.59 -5.60 18.35
C PHE A 58 7.73 -6.77 17.38
N CYS A 59 6.92 -7.80 17.54
CA CYS A 59 6.85 -8.92 16.61
C CYS A 59 6.20 -8.51 15.30
N GLY A 60 7.07 -8.18 14.35
CA GLY A 60 6.74 -7.78 13.01
C GLY A 60 7.89 -6.95 12.51
N GLY A 61 8.52 -7.35 11.41
CA GLY A 61 9.49 -6.52 10.71
C GLY A 61 8.81 -5.23 10.25
N ASN A 62 8.72 -4.26 11.15
CA ASN A 62 8.05 -2.99 10.97
C ASN A 62 8.98 -2.07 10.18
N GLY A 63 8.92 -2.20 8.86
CA GLY A 63 9.27 -1.11 7.95
C GLY A 63 8.21 0.01 8.06
N GLY A 64 8.26 0.78 9.16
CA GLY A 64 7.50 2.03 9.33
C GLY A 64 6.03 1.86 9.73
N SER A 65 5.78 1.45 10.98
CA SER A 65 4.46 1.50 11.61
C SER A 65 4.40 2.70 12.55
N GLN A 66 3.50 3.64 12.25
CA GLN A 66 2.90 4.49 13.26
C GLN A 66 1.46 3.97 13.40
N ASN A 67 1.17 3.30 14.53
CA ASN A 67 -0.11 2.69 14.89
C ASN A 67 -0.76 1.72 13.88
N GLY A 68 -0.20 0.51 13.70
CA GLY A 68 -0.94 -0.78 13.62
C GLY A 68 -2.22 -0.96 12.76
N THR A 69 -2.64 -0.02 11.90
CA THR A 69 -3.93 -0.04 11.20
C THR A 69 -3.75 0.19 9.70
N CYS A 70 -3.20 -0.79 8.99
CA CYS A 70 -3.24 -0.83 7.53
C CYS A 70 -4.45 -1.65 7.05
N GLY A 71 -4.82 -1.52 5.78
CA GLY A 71 -5.84 -2.34 5.11
C GLY A 71 -7.25 -2.18 5.68
N ARG A 72 -7.52 -1.09 6.41
CA ARG A 72 -8.83 -0.80 6.99
C ARG A 72 -9.49 0.37 6.26
N SER A 73 -10.74 0.14 5.86
CA SER A 73 -11.64 1.18 5.37
C SER A 73 -12.72 1.42 6.42
N SER A 74 -13.00 2.68 6.72
CA SER A 74 -14.12 3.06 7.60
C SER A 74 -15.47 3.01 6.90
N VAL A 75 -15.47 2.84 5.58
CA VAL A 75 -16.67 2.73 4.76
C VAL A 75 -16.98 1.26 4.54
N GLN A 76 -18.07 0.78 5.14
CA GLN A 76 -18.56 -0.58 4.87
C GLN A 76 -18.92 -0.72 3.39
N GLN A 77 -18.34 -1.73 2.76
CA GLN A 77 -18.31 -1.91 1.31
C GLN A 77 -19.71 -1.89 0.70
N SER A 78 -19.93 -1.00 -0.27
CA SER A 78 -20.83 -1.29 -1.38
C SER A 78 -20.08 -2.25 -2.31
N ARG A 79 -20.70 -3.38 -2.61
CA ARG A 79 -20.20 -4.47 -3.45
C ARG A 79 -19.63 -3.90 -4.78
N ILE A 80 -18.31 -3.93 -4.96
CA ILE A 80 -17.70 -3.70 -6.29
C ILE A 80 -17.67 -5.04 -7.00
N ILE A 81 -18.74 -5.28 -7.75
CA ILE A 81 -18.80 -6.26 -8.82
C ILE A 81 -19.35 -5.50 -10.02
N ALA A 82 -18.62 -5.46 -11.12
CA ALA A 82 -19.08 -4.98 -12.43
C ALA A 82 -19.29 -3.45 -12.63
N GLY A 83 -18.42 -2.59 -12.09
CA GLY A 83 -18.36 -1.18 -12.50
C GLY A 83 -19.46 -0.28 -11.90
N TYR A 84 -19.57 -0.31 -10.57
CA TYR A 84 -20.34 0.68 -9.82
C TYR A 84 -19.39 1.62 -9.10
N ASP A 85 -19.80 2.90 -8.98
CA ASP A 85 -19.05 3.90 -8.25
C ASP A 85 -18.80 3.46 -6.80
N ALA A 86 -17.53 3.49 -6.38
CA ALA A 86 -17.16 3.33 -4.99
C ALA A 86 -17.75 4.49 -4.18
N LYS A 87 -18.09 4.24 -2.91
CA LYS A 87 -18.37 5.35 -2.02
C LYS A 87 -17.08 6.17 -1.80
N PRO A 88 -17.17 7.50 -1.69
CA PRO A 88 -16.05 8.34 -1.32
C PRO A 88 -15.34 7.81 -0.06
N GLY A 89 -14.05 7.50 -0.15
CA GLY A 89 -13.26 6.92 0.95
C GLY A 89 -13.36 5.41 1.15
N ALA A 90 -14.04 4.67 0.27
CA ALA A 90 -14.10 3.21 0.34
C ALA A 90 -12.71 2.55 0.21
N TRP A 91 -11.82 3.15 -0.58
CA TRP A 91 -10.45 2.67 -0.81
C TRP A 91 -9.41 3.73 -0.45
N PRO A 92 -9.22 4.00 0.84
CA PRO A 92 -8.42 5.14 1.30
C PRO A 92 -6.90 5.01 1.01
N TRP A 93 -6.44 3.85 0.58
CA TRP A 93 -5.07 3.63 0.12
C TRP A 93 -4.86 3.86 -1.37
N MET A 94 -5.91 4.19 -2.14
CA MET A 94 -5.77 4.42 -3.57
C MET A 94 -4.90 5.64 -3.86
N ALA A 95 -3.92 5.43 -4.75
CA ALA A 95 -3.10 6.47 -5.32
C ALA A 95 -3.41 6.61 -6.82
N SER A 96 -3.68 7.83 -7.25
CA SER A 96 -3.90 8.19 -8.64
C SER A 96 -2.61 8.82 -9.19
N LEU A 97 -1.99 8.20 -10.19
CA LEU A 97 -0.76 8.68 -10.82
C LEU A 97 -1.12 9.59 -11.99
N TRP A 98 -0.58 10.80 -11.98
CA TRP A 98 -0.85 11.83 -12.98
C TRP A 98 0.42 12.30 -13.64
N MET A 99 0.37 12.47 -14.97
CA MET A 99 1.33 13.34 -15.63
C MET A 99 0.99 14.79 -15.24
N ARG A 100 1.98 15.51 -14.74
CA ARG A 100 1.86 16.86 -14.17
C ARG A 100 1.12 17.79 -15.15
N ARG A 101 0.04 18.41 -14.66
CA ARG A 101 -0.86 19.30 -15.44
C ARG A 101 -1.47 18.65 -16.70
N SER A 102 -1.57 17.33 -16.71
CA SER A 102 -2.02 16.56 -17.87
C SER A 102 -3.10 15.58 -17.42
N TYR A 103 -2.97 14.29 -17.69
CA TYR A 103 -3.99 13.27 -17.43
C TYR A 103 -3.53 12.19 -16.45
N HIS A 104 -4.51 11.48 -15.90
CA HIS A 104 -4.32 10.26 -15.11
C HIS A 104 -3.76 9.13 -15.99
N ILE A 105 -2.69 8.47 -15.54
CA ILE A 105 -2.04 7.40 -16.30
C ILE A 105 -2.20 6.01 -15.69
N CYS A 106 -2.24 5.90 -14.37
CA CYS A 106 -2.24 4.62 -13.66
C CYS A 106 -2.74 4.76 -12.22
N GLY A 107 -3.10 3.63 -11.62
CA GLY A 107 -3.31 3.50 -10.19
C GLY A 107 -2.05 3.11 -9.40
N GLY A 108 -2.18 3.16 -8.09
CA GLY A 108 -1.20 2.66 -7.12
C GLY A 108 -1.82 2.51 -5.74
N SER A 109 -1.03 2.07 -4.77
CA SER A 109 -1.47 1.90 -3.38
C SER A 109 -0.48 2.49 -2.38
N LEU A 110 -0.97 3.25 -1.42
CA LEU A 110 -0.17 3.84 -0.35
C LEU A 110 0.24 2.76 0.67
N LEU A 111 1.54 2.52 0.83
CA LEU A 111 2.09 1.55 1.78
C LEU A 111 2.35 2.17 3.16
N ASN A 112 2.77 3.43 3.17
CA ASN A 112 2.96 4.27 4.35
C ASN A 112 2.89 5.74 3.92
N SER A 113 3.14 6.68 4.84
CA SER A 113 3.02 8.10 4.54
C SER A 113 3.92 8.62 3.40
N ARG A 114 4.90 7.86 2.93
CA ARG A 114 5.82 8.31 1.86
C ARG A 114 5.96 7.36 0.70
N TRP A 115 5.44 6.14 0.78
CA TRP A 115 5.72 5.10 -0.21
C TRP A 115 4.44 4.63 -0.88
N VAL A 116 4.44 4.70 -2.21
CA VAL A 116 3.36 4.20 -3.06
C VAL A 116 3.88 3.03 -3.88
N LEU A 117 3.10 1.95 -3.90
CA LEU A 117 3.31 0.79 -4.75
C LEU A 117 2.54 0.98 -6.07
N THR A 118 3.17 0.68 -7.19
CA THR A 118 2.52 0.68 -8.51
C THR A 118 3.20 -0.38 -9.41
N ALA A 119 2.84 -0.41 -10.69
CA ALA A 119 3.46 -1.27 -11.69
C ALA A 119 4.64 -0.57 -12.37
N SER A 120 5.66 -1.34 -12.77
CA SER A 120 6.79 -0.80 -13.53
C SER A 120 6.37 -0.29 -14.90
N HIS A 121 5.40 -0.93 -15.56
CA HIS A 121 4.92 -0.48 -16.87
C HIS A 121 4.29 0.93 -16.85
N CYS A 122 3.83 1.41 -15.70
CA CYS A 122 3.30 2.77 -15.56
C CYS A 122 4.38 3.86 -15.64
N VAL A 123 5.61 3.53 -15.23
CA VAL A 123 6.69 4.50 -15.05
C VAL A 123 7.87 4.29 -16.00
N VAL A 124 8.00 3.12 -16.60
CA VAL A 124 9.10 2.81 -17.51
C VAL A 124 8.68 3.02 -18.96
N GLY A 125 9.32 3.99 -19.62
CA GLY A 125 9.13 4.27 -21.05
C GLY A 125 7.83 4.99 -21.38
N THR A 126 7.25 5.69 -20.41
CA THR A 126 6.02 6.51 -20.53
C THR A 126 6.30 8.01 -20.52
N GLY A 127 7.56 8.43 -20.32
CA GLY A 127 7.91 9.84 -20.07
C GLY A 127 7.72 10.29 -18.62
N ALA A 128 7.27 9.38 -17.74
CA ALA A 128 7.21 9.62 -16.30
C ALA A 128 8.61 9.78 -15.70
N SER A 129 8.79 10.84 -14.91
CA SER A 129 10.01 11.19 -14.19
C SER A 129 9.64 11.89 -12.88
N THR A 130 10.60 12.17 -12.02
CA THR A 130 10.36 12.87 -10.75
C THR A 130 9.76 14.27 -10.94
N SER A 131 10.04 14.94 -12.07
CA SER A 131 9.51 16.27 -12.40
C SER A 131 8.18 16.23 -13.15
N THR A 132 7.90 15.15 -13.88
CA THR A 132 6.69 15.02 -14.71
C THR A 132 5.58 14.23 -14.03
N LEU A 133 5.86 13.46 -12.98
CA LEU A 133 4.87 12.64 -12.29
C LEU A 133 4.38 13.31 -11.00
N GLN A 134 3.07 13.25 -10.76
CA GLN A 134 2.42 13.65 -9.51
C GLN A 134 1.52 12.54 -8.98
N ILE A 135 1.44 12.42 -7.66
CA ILE A 135 0.58 11.44 -6.99
C ILE A 135 -0.54 12.18 -6.30
N LYS A 136 -1.79 11.79 -6.58
CA LYS A 136 -2.96 12.24 -5.84
C LYS A 136 -3.46 11.13 -4.92
N LEU A 137 -3.68 11.46 -3.65
CA LEU A 137 -4.26 10.59 -2.62
C LEU A 137 -5.59 11.20 -2.18
N GLY A 138 -6.52 10.37 -1.68
CA GLY A 138 -7.86 10.82 -1.26
C GLY A 138 -8.80 11.20 -2.42
N GLU A 139 -8.30 11.09 -3.65
CA GLU A 139 -9.03 11.33 -4.90
C GLU A 139 -10.20 10.35 -5.06
N HIS A 140 -11.34 10.86 -5.53
CA HIS A 140 -12.53 10.07 -5.77
C HIS A 140 -13.09 10.29 -7.18
N ASP A 141 -13.31 11.54 -7.58
CA ASP A 141 -13.75 11.91 -8.92
C ASP A 141 -12.81 12.96 -9.52
N HIS A 142 -12.11 12.58 -10.59
CA HIS A 142 -11.15 13.41 -11.31
C HIS A 142 -11.71 14.73 -11.85
N ARG A 143 -13.03 14.92 -11.87
CA ARG A 143 -13.72 16.14 -12.32
C ARG A 143 -14.04 17.11 -11.19
N SER A 144 -13.92 16.69 -9.94
CA SER A 144 -14.28 17.47 -8.77
C SER A 144 -13.16 17.48 -7.73
N ASN A 145 -13.27 18.34 -6.74
CA ASN A 145 -12.40 18.36 -5.58
C ASN A 145 -13.31 18.37 -4.35
N ASP A 146 -13.30 17.28 -3.59
CA ASP A 146 -14.14 17.10 -2.40
C ASP A 146 -13.48 17.60 -1.11
N GLY A 147 -12.24 18.12 -1.21
CA GLY A 147 -11.47 18.73 -0.13
C GLY A 147 -10.55 17.76 0.60
N TYR A 148 -10.55 16.47 0.23
CA TYR A 148 -9.69 15.45 0.84
C TYR A 148 -8.44 15.13 0.02
N GLU A 149 -8.35 15.65 -1.20
CA GLU A 149 -7.29 15.35 -2.15
C GLU A 149 -5.94 15.94 -1.70
N GLN A 150 -4.93 15.08 -1.70
CA GLN A 150 -3.55 15.46 -1.41
C GLN A 150 -2.70 15.20 -2.64
N THR A 151 -2.17 16.27 -3.23
CA THR A 151 -1.24 16.17 -4.36
C THR A 151 0.20 16.22 -3.86
N HIS A 152 0.99 15.21 -4.24
CA HIS A 152 2.38 15.06 -3.86
C HIS A 152 3.28 15.01 -5.09
N ASP A 153 4.35 15.81 -5.04
CA ASP A 153 5.48 15.67 -5.98
C ASP A 153 6.30 14.40 -5.62
N VAL A 154 6.99 13.87 -6.63
CA VAL A 154 7.76 12.63 -6.53
C VAL A 154 9.23 12.92 -6.21
N GLU A 155 9.76 12.28 -5.17
CA GLU A 155 11.19 12.31 -4.82
C GLU A 155 11.98 11.28 -5.62
N ARG A 156 11.44 10.06 -5.74
CA ARG A 156 12.14 8.94 -6.38
C ARG A 156 11.16 7.95 -7.00
N ILE A 157 11.54 7.40 -8.15
CA ILE A 157 10.85 6.31 -8.83
C ILE A 157 11.82 5.12 -8.87
N ILE A 158 11.36 3.95 -8.44
CA ILE A 158 12.18 2.73 -8.31
C ILE A 158 11.43 1.57 -8.97
N PRO A 159 11.57 1.37 -10.30
CA PRO A 159 11.07 0.15 -10.93
C PRO A 159 11.89 -1.06 -10.47
N HIS A 160 11.30 -2.25 -10.55
CA HIS A 160 12.01 -3.47 -10.20
C HIS A 160 13.24 -3.64 -11.14
N PRO A 161 14.45 -3.93 -10.61
CA PRO A 161 15.67 -3.98 -11.42
C PRO A 161 15.66 -5.05 -12.51
N LYS A 162 14.83 -6.09 -12.34
CA LYS A 162 14.62 -7.17 -13.32
C LYS A 162 13.32 -7.02 -14.13
N TYR A 163 12.72 -5.83 -14.16
CA TYR A 163 11.51 -5.60 -14.96
C TYR A 163 11.80 -5.75 -16.46
N SER A 164 10.97 -6.51 -17.16
CA SER A 164 11.04 -6.69 -18.62
C SER A 164 9.80 -6.12 -19.29
N ARG A 165 9.96 -5.10 -20.13
CA ARG A 165 8.84 -4.52 -20.90
C ARG A 165 8.22 -5.49 -21.89
N ARG A 166 9.01 -6.44 -22.42
CA ARG A 166 8.56 -7.41 -23.43
C ARG A 166 7.67 -8.50 -22.82
N SER A 167 8.06 -9.03 -21.66
CA SER A 167 7.36 -10.13 -21.00
C SER A 167 6.51 -9.71 -19.81
N LEU A 168 6.62 -8.45 -19.36
CA LEU A 168 5.98 -7.91 -18.14
C LEU A 168 6.38 -8.66 -16.87
N THR A 169 7.51 -9.34 -16.90
CA THR A 169 8.03 -10.02 -15.72
C THR A 169 8.51 -8.98 -14.71
N ASN A 170 8.24 -9.21 -13.42
CA ASN A 170 8.57 -8.31 -12.32
C ASN A 170 7.95 -6.90 -12.47
N ASP A 171 6.69 -6.83 -12.87
CA ASP A 171 5.97 -5.58 -13.10
C ASP A 171 5.51 -4.89 -11.81
N ILE A 172 6.48 -4.40 -11.04
CA ILE A 172 6.28 -3.76 -9.73
C ILE A 172 7.26 -2.59 -9.59
N ALA A 173 6.81 -1.48 -9.01
CA ALA A 173 7.63 -0.29 -8.79
C ALA A 173 7.22 0.43 -7.50
N LEU A 174 8.18 1.12 -6.89
CA LEU A 174 7.95 1.98 -5.75
C LEU A 174 8.13 3.44 -6.15
N ILE A 175 7.26 4.30 -5.62
CA ILE A 175 7.36 5.75 -5.74
C ILE A 175 7.50 6.32 -4.32
N LYS A 176 8.53 7.13 -4.12
CA LYS A 176 8.73 7.89 -2.88
C LYS A 176 8.18 9.30 -3.05
N LEU A 177 7.26 9.68 -2.18
CA LEU A 177 6.69 11.03 -2.12
C LEU A 177 7.68 12.01 -1.49
N LYS A 178 7.79 13.21 -2.06
CA LYS A 178 8.67 14.28 -1.55
C LYS A 178 8.22 14.78 -0.17
N THR A 179 6.91 14.93 0.01
CA THR A 179 6.28 15.26 1.29
C THR A 179 5.45 14.07 1.79
N PRO A 180 5.39 13.84 3.13
CA PRO A 180 4.59 12.76 3.66
C PRO A 180 3.09 13.08 3.53
N ALA A 181 2.30 12.07 3.20
CA ALA A 181 0.84 12.10 3.19
C ALA A 181 0.30 12.30 4.61
N ARG A 182 -0.75 13.12 4.72
CA ARG A 182 -1.51 13.36 5.95
C ARG A 182 -2.59 12.28 6.07
N MET A 183 -2.42 11.36 7.01
CA MET A 183 -3.38 10.28 7.22
C MET A 183 -4.70 10.84 7.76
N ASN A 184 -5.82 10.39 7.20
CA ASN A 184 -7.17 10.79 7.59
C ASN A 184 -8.19 9.71 7.16
N SER A 185 -9.49 9.99 7.24
CA SER A 185 -10.56 9.06 6.85
C SER A 185 -10.58 8.68 5.36
N ARG A 186 -9.90 9.45 4.49
CA ARG A 186 -9.81 9.24 3.04
C ARG A 186 -8.41 8.85 2.56
N VAL A 187 -7.40 8.95 3.43
CA VAL A 187 -6.00 8.63 3.13
C VAL A 187 -5.44 7.74 4.23
N THR A 188 -5.33 6.45 3.96
CA THR A 188 -4.73 5.44 4.84
C THR A 188 -3.87 4.47 4.04
N THR A 189 -3.27 3.47 4.69
CA THR A 189 -2.31 2.56 4.07
C THR A 189 -2.92 1.19 3.81
N ILE A 190 -2.46 0.50 2.76
CA ILE A 190 -2.76 -0.93 2.55
C ILE A 190 -1.70 -1.80 3.25
N CYS A 191 -2.11 -2.97 3.73
CA CYS A 191 -1.15 -3.94 4.28
C CYS A 191 -0.43 -4.68 3.14
N LEU A 192 0.85 -4.96 3.36
CA LEU A 192 1.57 -5.92 2.53
C LEU A 192 1.31 -7.35 3.01
N PRO A 193 1.19 -8.32 2.09
CA PRO A 193 1.13 -9.73 2.46
C PRO A 193 2.46 -10.19 3.07
N SER A 194 2.40 -11.20 3.93
CA SER A 194 3.60 -11.89 4.42
C SER A 194 4.38 -12.49 3.25
N LYS A 195 5.71 -12.46 3.33
CA LYS A 195 6.57 -13.04 2.30
C LYS A 195 6.18 -14.50 2.05
N GLY A 196 5.98 -14.85 0.77
CA GLY A 196 5.62 -16.21 0.36
C GLY A 196 4.16 -16.59 0.59
N SER A 197 3.34 -15.74 1.22
CA SER A 197 1.90 -15.99 1.31
C SER A 197 1.26 -15.92 -0.07
N ARG A 198 0.25 -16.77 -0.28
CA ARG A 198 -0.54 -16.81 -1.50
C ARG A 198 -2.02 -16.87 -1.14
N PRO A 199 -2.87 -16.06 -1.78
CA PRO A 199 -4.30 -16.24 -1.62
C PRO A 199 -4.70 -17.62 -2.18
N THR A 200 -5.59 -18.30 -1.47
CA THR A 200 -6.14 -19.57 -1.94
C THR A 200 -7.07 -19.28 -3.12
N VAL A 201 -6.74 -19.84 -4.28
CA VAL A 201 -7.54 -19.69 -5.51
C VAL A 201 -8.91 -20.31 -5.28
N GLY A 202 -9.97 -19.57 -5.63
CA GLY A 202 -11.36 -20.06 -5.58
C GLY A 202 -12.09 -19.86 -4.26
N SER A 203 -11.41 -19.51 -3.16
CA SER A 203 -12.06 -19.25 -1.86
C SER A 203 -11.83 -17.85 -1.31
N THR A 204 -10.87 -17.10 -1.87
CA THR A 204 -10.56 -15.74 -1.42
C THR A 204 -11.33 -14.72 -2.26
N GLN A 205 -12.21 -13.95 -1.62
CA GLN A 205 -12.81 -12.77 -2.26
C GLN A 205 -11.80 -11.64 -2.32
N CYS A 206 -11.51 -11.17 -3.52
CA CYS A 206 -10.63 -10.03 -3.79
C CYS A 206 -11.43 -8.89 -4.40
N TYR A 207 -10.95 -7.66 -4.18
CA TYR A 207 -11.54 -6.46 -4.74
C TYR A 207 -10.59 -5.81 -5.71
N LEU A 208 -11.16 -5.20 -6.75
CA LEU A 208 -10.46 -4.37 -7.72
C LEU A 208 -11.07 -2.97 -7.62
N SER A 209 -10.24 -1.95 -7.63
CA SER A 209 -10.70 -0.56 -7.63
C SER A 209 -9.83 0.28 -8.56
N GLY A 210 -10.41 1.34 -9.12
CA GLY A 210 -9.69 2.26 -9.98
C GLY A 210 -10.57 3.10 -10.90
N TRP A 211 -9.90 3.89 -11.75
CA TRP A 211 -10.50 4.80 -12.73
C TRP A 211 -10.39 4.24 -14.17
N GLY A 212 -10.29 2.92 -14.28
CA GLY A 212 -10.19 2.21 -15.57
C GLY A 212 -11.50 2.26 -16.37
N SER A 213 -11.46 1.78 -17.61
CA SER A 213 -12.67 1.68 -18.41
C SER A 213 -13.62 0.61 -17.85
N ILE A 214 -14.91 0.94 -17.78
CA ILE A 214 -15.98 0.04 -17.34
C ILE A 214 -16.53 -0.85 -18.48
N GLN A 215 -16.29 -0.45 -19.74
CA GLN A 215 -16.64 -1.22 -20.93
C GLN A 215 -15.44 -1.24 -21.89
N HIS A 216 -15.18 -2.35 -22.56
CA HIS A 216 -14.08 -2.43 -23.52
C HIS A 216 -14.62 -2.72 -24.92
N PRO A 217 -14.30 -1.87 -25.92
CA PRO A 217 -13.52 -0.62 -25.82
C PRO A 217 -14.31 0.53 -25.17
N GLY A 218 -13.63 1.42 -24.44
CA GLY A 218 -14.25 2.58 -23.77
C GLY A 218 -13.21 3.48 -23.06
N PRO A 219 -13.56 4.74 -22.77
CA PRO A 219 -12.69 5.67 -22.04
C PRO A 219 -12.60 5.31 -20.55
N GLY A 220 -11.54 5.78 -19.87
CA GLY A 220 -11.42 5.64 -18.42
C GLY A 220 -12.57 6.32 -17.67
N HIS A 221 -12.97 5.74 -16.53
CA HIS A 221 -13.99 6.32 -15.68
C HIS A 221 -13.42 7.48 -14.84
N HIS A 222 -14.22 8.50 -14.56
CA HIS A 222 -13.79 9.68 -13.81
C HIS A 222 -13.93 9.49 -12.31
N THR A 223 -14.97 8.76 -11.90
CA THR A 223 -15.22 8.35 -10.51
C THR A 223 -14.59 7.00 -10.22
N LEU A 224 -13.96 6.88 -9.04
CA LEU A 224 -13.35 5.65 -8.56
C LEU A 224 -14.41 4.56 -8.50
N GLN A 225 -14.16 3.45 -9.22
CA GLN A 225 -14.94 2.23 -9.13
C GLN A 225 -14.46 1.36 -8.00
#